data_AF-A0A9Q1GCI9-F1
#
_entry.id   AF-A0A9Q1GCI9-F1
#
_cell.length_a   1.000
_cell.length_b   1.000
_cell.length_c   1.000
_cell.angle_alpha   90.00
_cell.angle_beta   90.00
_cell.angle_gamma   90.00
#
_symmetry.space_group_name_H-M   'P 1'
#
loop_
_entity.id
_entity.type
_entity.pdbx_description
1 polymer ?
#
loop_
_entity_poly.entity_id
_entity_poly.type
_entity_poly.pdbx_seq_one_letter_code
_entity_poly.pdbx_strand_id
1 'polypeptide(L)'
;MQCLLESRVLFLLNLVFILATGYVECFQPGDFHFPDTEQGNFIRSHPEFSVVRPEKVSRDGEFVSFSLTHHFNRGRSKRDLEATEKYVCYKVPYGGWNLTFNLSVNSHLLSNQYVLERRPGVFNGTQQQVPRDNACHLLGRVTNSSVHGTAAVSTCKGLKGFFSLPNGNFFIEPVQGYEANGENEFQHHVVYKSSAGTMRHRHQRSTESAGRQSVCGLKDTLEESLRVEREREEWEKEQMGPGGPRRIVQRSVSRERWVETMVVADSKLIEYHGSDNVESYIFTIMNMVTGIFHDASVGNAIHIILVRLILLQEDEKGLKIVHHADSTLTSFCTWQKNVNPQSDTHPAHHDVAVLVTRQDLSPQAPFLS
;
A
#
# COMPACT_ATOMS: atom_id res chain seq x y z
N MET A 1 35.39 48.40 -45.86
CA MET A 1 35.25 47.72 -44.56
C MET A 1 33.77 47.52 -44.30
N GLN A 2 33.40 46.27 -44.06
CA GLN A 2 32.03 45.75 -43.99
C GLN A 2 31.22 46.27 -42.81
N CYS A 3 29.90 46.11 -42.98
CA CYS A 3 28.77 46.18 -42.06
C CYS A 3 29.04 45.72 -40.61
N LEU A 4 28.23 46.24 -39.67
CA LEU A 4 27.25 45.44 -38.93
C LEU A 4 26.34 46.36 -38.10
N LEU A 5 25.11 46.54 -38.58
CA LEU A 5 23.99 47.13 -37.87
C LEU A 5 23.04 46.00 -37.42
N GLU A 6 23.46 45.20 -36.45
CA GLU A 6 22.61 44.18 -35.82
C GLU A 6 22.91 44.09 -34.32
N SER A 7 22.16 44.82 -33.48
CA SER A 7 22.14 44.53 -32.03
C SER A 7 21.01 45.22 -31.27
N ARG A 8 19.77 45.16 -31.78
CA ARG A 8 18.58 45.55 -31.00
C ARG A 8 17.41 44.56 -31.09
N VAL A 9 17.35 43.72 -32.13
CA VAL A 9 16.28 42.72 -32.30
C VAL A 9 16.53 41.44 -31.47
N LEU A 10 17.80 41.05 -31.28
CA LEU A 10 18.19 39.87 -30.48
C LEU A 10 17.89 39.99 -28.98
N PHE A 11 17.83 41.22 -28.43
CA PHE A 11 17.53 41.43 -27.01
C PHE A 11 16.03 41.32 -26.71
N LEU A 12 15.17 41.70 -27.66
CA LEU A 12 13.72 41.56 -27.54
C LEU A 12 13.26 40.11 -27.78
N LEU A 13 13.92 39.37 -28.68
CA LEU A 13 13.62 37.94 -28.90
C LEU A 13 13.97 37.07 -27.67
N ASN A 14 15.03 37.40 -26.93
CA ASN A 14 15.37 36.70 -25.69
C ASN A 14 14.42 37.01 -24.53
N LEU A 15 13.74 38.17 -24.53
CA LEU A 15 12.72 38.47 -23.51
C LEU A 15 11.38 37.76 -23.79
N VAL A 16 11.05 37.52 -25.06
CA VAL A 16 9.81 36.81 -25.44
C VAL A 16 9.93 35.30 -25.26
N PHE A 17 11.12 34.71 -25.41
CA PHE A 17 11.32 33.27 -25.17
C PHE A 17 11.31 32.87 -23.68
N ILE A 18 11.46 33.80 -22.75
CA ILE A 18 11.39 33.51 -21.30
C ILE A 18 9.93 33.45 -20.80
N LEU A 19 8.95 33.89 -21.59
CA LEU A 19 7.53 33.83 -21.21
C LEU A 19 6.79 32.58 -21.73
N ALA A 20 7.46 31.67 -22.43
CA ALA A 20 6.86 30.46 -23.01
C ALA A 20 7.41 29.14 -22.42
N THR A 21 8.24 29.18 -21.38
CA THR A 21 8.43 28.00 -20.54
C THR A 21 7.23 27.90 -19.63
N GLY A 22 6.32 26.98 -19.95
CA GLY A 22 5.18 26.65 -19.09
C GLY A 22 5.66 26.54 -17.64
N TYR A 23 5.00 27.28 -16.76
CA TYR A 23 5.12 27.15 -15.33
C TYR A 23 4.89 25.68 -14.94
N VAL A 24 5.97 24.90 -14.85
CA VAL A 24 6.00 23.79 -13.92
C VAL A 24 6.24 24.44 -12.57
N GLU A 25 5.17 24.91 -11.97
CA GLU A 25 5.13 25.33 -10.59
C GLU A 25 5.38 24.06 -9.74
N CYS A 26 6.65 23.69 -9.61
CA CYS A 26 7.09 22.80 -8.55
C CYS A 26 7.03 23.64 -7.28
N PHE A 27 5.95 23.48 -6.51
CA PHE A 27 5.85 24.05 -5.18
C PHE A 27 7.09 23.62 -4.38
N GLN A 28 7.85 24.61 -3.88
CA GLN A 28 8.86 24.37 -2.87
C GLN A 28 8.19 23.62 -1.71
N PRO A 29 8.86 22.65 -1.06
CA PRO A 29 8.28 21.85 0.02
C PRO A 29 7.72 22.66 1.23
N GLY A 30 7.94 23.98 1.28
CA GLY A 30 7.53 24.85 2.38
C GLY A 30 6.18 25.55 2.26
N ASP A 31 5.63 25.78 1.05
CA ASP A 31 4.57 26.78 0.85
C ASP A 31 3.14 26.22 0.66
N PHE A 32 2.99 24.89 0.57
CA PHE A 32 1.66 24.30 0.43
C PHE A 32 0.91 24.27 1.78
N HIS A 33 -0.30 24.83 1.79
CA HIS A 33 -1.19 24.81 2.94
C HIS A 33 -2.03 23.52 2.94
N PHE A 34 -1.82 22.68 3.94
CA PHE A 34 -2.64 21.50 4.20
C PHE A 34 -3.85 21.90 5.06
N PRO A 35 -5.09 21.71 4.59
CA PRO A 35 -6.28 21.98 5.40
C PRO A 35 -6.33 21.09 6.65
N ASP A 36 -5.99 19.81 6.49
CA ASP A 36 -5.82 18.89 7.61
C ASP A 36 -4.44 19.07 8.26
N THR A 37 -4.45 19.53 9.52
CA THR A 37 -3.20 19.86 10.23
C THR A 37 -2.41 18.60 10.62
N GLU A 38 -3.09 17.49 10.92
CA GLU A 38 -2.42 16.23 11.29
C GLU A 38 -1.66 15.65 10.09
N GLN A 39 -2.32 15.55 8.93
CA GLN A 39 -1.70 15.12 7.69
C GLN A 39 -0.56 16.07 7.30
N GLY A 40 -0.78 17.39 7.37
CA GLY A 40 0.26 18.38 7.07
C GLY A 40 1.52 18.18 7.92
N ASN A 41 1.37 17.97 9.22
CA ASN A 41 2.49 17.72 10.13
C ASN A 41 3.18 16.38 9.83
N PHE A 42 2.42 15.33 9.56
CA PHE A 42 2.96 14.02 9.19
C PHE A 42 3.76 14.06 7.89
N ILE A 43 3.22 14.69 6.84
CA ILE A 43 3.91 14.83 5.55
C ILE A 43 5.17 15.66 5.69
N ARG A 44 5.12 16.80 6.42
CA ARG A 44 6.29 17.64 6.66
C ARG A 44 7.41 16.94 7.46
N SER A 45 7.09 15.89 8.20
CA SER A 45 8.10 15.07 8.87
C SER A 45 8.91 14.17 7.90
N HIS A 46 8.43 13.97 6.67
CA HIS A 46 9.13 13.18 5.65
C HIS A 46 10.14 14.07 4.90
N PRO A 47 11.39 13.61 4.72
CA PRO A 47 12.44 14.41 4.09
C PRO A 47 12.23 14.61 2.58
N GLU A 48 11.47 13.73 1.93
CA GLU A 48 11.23 13.72 0.49
C GLU A 48 9.73 13.54 0.23
N PHE A 49 9.03 14.65 -0.01
CA PHE A 49 7.64 14.67 -0.45
C PHE A 49 7.41 15.69 -1.57
N SER A 50 6.34 15.51 -2.33
CA SER A 50 5.90 16.45 -3.35
C SER A 50 4.38 16.46 -3.42
N VAL A 51 3.80 17.65 -3.50
CA VAL A 51 2.38 17.81 -3.80
C VAL A 51 2.21 17.79 -5.31
N VAL A 52 1.35 16.91 -5.79
CA VAL A 52 1.18 16.58 -7.20
C VAL A 52 -0.28 16.75 -7.60
N ARG A 53 -0.50 16.91 -8.91
CA ARG A 53 -1.82 17.01 -9.53
C ARG A 53 -1.95 15.89 -10.56
N PRO A 54 -2.53 14.74 -10.17
CA PRO A 54 -2.74 13.64 -11.09
C PRO A 54 -3.81 13.99 -12.13
N GLU A 55 -3.67 13.42 -13.32
CA GLU A 55 -4.66 13.53 -14.40
C GLU A 55 -5.01 12.13 -14.93
N LYS A 56 -6.28 11.89 -15.23
CA LYS A 56 -6.71 10.70 -15.96
C LYS A 56 -6.37 10.90 -17.44
N VAL A 57 -5.75 9.90 -18.04
CA VAL A 57 -5.28 9.97 -19.44
C VAL A 57 -5.77 8.77 -20.24
N SER A 58 -5.82 8.95 -21.56
CA SER A 58 -6.05 7.87 -22.52
C SER A 58 -4.85 6.93 -22.56
N ARG A 59 -4.99 5.80 -23.27
CA ARG A 59 -3.89 4.86 -23.52
C ARG A 59 -2.70 5.51 -24.23
N ASP A 60 -2.99 6.50 -25.07
CA ASP A 60 -1.99 7.27 -25.83
C ASP A 60 -1.38 8.42 -25.02
N GLY A 61 -1.81 8.60 -23.77
CA GLY A 61 -1.30 9.65 -22.87
C GLY A 61 -1.99 11.01 -23.02
N GLU A 62 -3.05 11.11 -23.82
CA GLU A 62 -3.86 12.32 -23.95
C GLU A 62 -4.70 12.56 -22.70
N PHE A 63 -4.88 13.82 -22.33
CA PHE A 63 -5.70 14.21 -21.18
C PHE A 63 -7.16 13.80 -21.37
N VAL A 64 -7.76 13.20 -20.33
CA VAL A 64 -9.18 12.83 -20.30
C VAL A 64 -9.94 13.67 -19.28
N SER A 65 -9.49 13.67 -18.01
CA SER A 65 -10.18 14.40 -16.93
C SER A 65 -9.32 14.56 -15.68
N PHE A 66 -9.65 15.53 -14.83
CA PHE A 66 -9.13 15.61 -13.46
C PHE A 66 -9.90 14.73 -12.46
N SER A 67 -11.02 14.12 -12.87
CA SER A 67 -11.71 13.11 -12.07
C SER A 67 -10.89 11.82 -12.02
N LEU A 68 -10.39 11.50 -10.82
CA LEU A 68 -9.54 10.35 -10.56
C LEU A 68 -10.31 9.12 -10.07
N THR A 69 -11.62 9.28 -9.83
CA THR A 69 -12.47 8.19 -9.37
C THR A 69 -12.81 7.27 -10.54
N HIS A 70 -12.57 5.97 -10.38
CA HIS A 70 -12.92 4.99 -11.41
C HIS A 70 -13.37 3.68 -10.78
N HIS A 71 -14.50 3.16 -11.25
CA HIS A 71 -15.06 1.88 -10.82
C HIS A 71 -15.27 1.02 -12.07
N PHE A 72 -14.63 -0.15 -12.10
CA PHE A 72 -14.85 -1.10 -13.18
C PHE A 72 -16.17 -1.85 -12.97
N ASN A 73 -16.97 -1.94 -14.03
CA ASN A 73 -18.22 -2.69 -13.99
C ASN A 73 -17.93 -4.20 -14.00
N ARG A 74 -18.35 -4.93 -12.95
CA ARG A 74 -18.31 -6.40 -12.90
C ARG A 74 -19.57 -7.09 -13.46
N GLY A 75 -20.56 -6.33 -13.93
CA GLY A 75 -21.81 -6.86 -14.48
C GLY A 75 -21.63 -7.55 -15.85
N ARG A 76 -22.50 -8.51 -16.18
CA ARG A 76 -22.61 -9.09 -17.53
C ARG A 76 -22.82 -7.97 -18.54
N SER A 77 -21.79 -7.65 -19.33
CA SER A 77 -21.91 -6.68 -20.41
C SER A 77 -22.98 -7.19 -21.39
N LYS A 78 -24.03 -6.38 -21.59
CA LYS A 78 -24.87 -6.49 -22.78
C LYS A 78 -23.94 -6.33 -23.98
N ARG A 79 -24.22 -7.02 -25.09
CA ARG A 79 -23.38 -7.06 -26.29
C ARG A 79 -23.33 -5.69 -27.01
N ASP A 80 -22.81 -4.67 -26.35
CA ASP A 80 -22.52 -3.37 -26.93
C ASP A 80 -21.06 -3.36 -27.42
N LEU A 81 -20.88 -2.69 -28.57
CA LEU A 81 -19.71 -2.72 -29.44
C LEU A 81 -18.50 -1.94 -28.92
N GLU A 82 -18.54 -1.45 -27.67
CA GLU A 82 -17.39 -0.83 -27.02
C GLU A 82 -16.76 -1.84 -26.06
N ALA A 83 -15.54 -2.26 -26.39
CA ALA A 83 -14.76 -3.15 -25.55
C ALA A 83 -14.73 -2.57 -24.12
N THR A 84 -15.26 -3.30 -23.14
CA THR A 84 -15.18 -2.95 -21.72
C THR A 84 -13.75 -2.50 -21.42
N GLU A 85 -13.56 -1.25 -21.00
CA GLU A 85 -12.24 -0.72 -20.66
C GLU A 85 -11.62 -1.66 -19.61
N LYS A 86 -10.57 -2.40 -19.98
CA LYS A 86 -9.91 -3.38 -19.10
C LYS A 86 -8.86 -2.72 -18.20
N TYR A 87 -8.48 -1.50 -18.53
CA TYR A 87 -7.40 -0.75 -17.91
C TYR A 87 -7.78 0.72 -17.83
N VAL A 88 -7.25 1.41 -16.82
CA VAL A 88 -7.33 2.86 -16.67
C VAL A 88 -5.93 3.42 -16.54
N CYS A 89 -5.68 4.56 -17.19
CA CYS A 89 -4.39 5.23 -17.17
C CYS A 89 -4.45 6.55 -16.41
N TYR A 90 -3.42 6.81 -15.60
CA TYR A 90 -3.23 8.09 -14.92
C TYR A 90 -1.82 8.60 -15.18
N LYS A 91 -1.67 9.91 -15.26
CA LYS A 91 -0.38 10.58 -15.31
C LYS A 91 -0.17 11.37 -14.02
N VAL A 92 0.95 11.10 -13.36
CA VAL A 92 1.32 11.69 -12.07
C VAL A 92 2.68 12.36 -12.22
N PRO A 93 2.77 13.70 -12.18
CA PRO A 93 4.05 14.40 -12.23
C PRO A 93 4.74 14.30 -10.86
N TYR A 94 5.92 13.69 -10.79
CA TYR A 94 6.72 13.55 -9.57
C TYR A 94 8.22 13.68 -9.87
N GLY A 95 8.95 14.53 -9.14
CA GLY A 95 10.41 14.64 -9.28
C GLY A 95 10.90 15.03 -10.68
N GLY A 96 10.12 15.81 -11.43
CA GLY A 96 10.40 16.17 -12.83
C GLY A 96 10.08 15.06 -13.84
N TRP A 97 9.54 13.92 -13.39
CA TRP A 97 9.11 12.81 -14.23
C TRP A 97 7.59 12.79 -14.37
N ASN A 98 7.09 12.59 -15.58
CA ASN A 98 5.68 12.29 -15.82
C ASN A 98 5.49 10.77 -15.72
N LEU A 99 5.10 10.27 -14.56
CA LEU A 99 4.87 8.86 -14.34
C LEU A 99 3.52 8.47 -14.93
N THR A 100 3.49 7.45 -15.78
CA THR A 100 2.25 6.90 -16.33
C THR A 100 1.90 5.61 -15.58
N PHE A 101 0.76 5.61 -14.93
CA PHE A 101 0.19 4.48 -14.21
C PHE A 101 -0.78 3.77 -15.15
N ASN A 102 -0.54 2.51 -15.45
CA ASN A 102 -1.47 1.66 -16.19
C ASN A 102 -2.01 0.60 -15.23
N LEU A 103 -3.29 0.71 -14.87
CA LEU A 103 -3.91 -0.01 -13.77
C LEU A 103 -5.10 -0.85 -14.24
N SER A 104 -5.28 -2.00 -13.59
CA SER A 104 -6.41 -2.93 -13.79
C SER A 104 -6.95 -3.40 -12.45
N VAL A 105 -8.21 -3.86 -12.40
CA VAL A 105 -8.82 -4.36 -11.16
C VAL A 105 -8.02 -5.51 -10.58
N ASN A 106 -7.78 -5.46 -9.27
CA ASN A 106 -7.27 -6.60 -8.53
C ASN A 106 -8.41 -7.63 -8.31
N SER A 107 -8.59 -8.56 -9.25
CA SER A 107 -9.61 -9.61 -9.17
C SER A 107 -9.40 -10.57 -7.99
N HIS A 108 -8.20 -10.62 -7.42
CA HIS A 108 -7.79 -11.57 -6.40
C HIS A 108 -7.72 -10.98 -4.99
N LEU A 109 -8.11 -9.71 -4.81
CA LEU A 109 -8.11 -9.09 -3.48
C LEU A 109 -9.12 -9.74 -2.53
N LEU A 110 -10.30 -10.11 -3.04
CA LEU A 110 -11.39 -10.70 -2.28
C LEU A 110 -11.65 -12.11 -2.77
N SER A 111 -11.92 -13.04 -1.85
CA SER A 111 -12.38 -14.37 -2.24
C SER A 111 -13.80 -14.32 -2.81
N ASN A 112 -14.16 -15.31 -3.63
CA ASN A 112 -15.52 -15.42 -4.19
C ASN A 112 -16.62 -15.54 -3.13
N GLN A 113 -16.24 -15.96 -1.91
CA GLN A 113 -17.14 -16.17 -0.79
C GLN A 113 -16.73 -15.29 0.41
N TYR A 114 -16.18 -14.11 0.13
CA TYR A 114 -15.73 -13.18 1.14
C TYR A 114 -16.86 -12.88 2.15
N VAL A 115 -16.54 -13.00 3.44
CA VAL A 115 -17.48 -12.84 4.54
C VAL A 115 -17.18 -11.56 5.30
N LEU A 116 -18.17 -10.66 5.38
CA LEU A 116 -18.14 -9.47 6.23
C LEU A 116 -19.01 -9.67 7.47
N GLU A 117 -18.41 -9.58 8.65
CA GLU A 117 -19.08 -9.67 9.95
C GLU A 117 -18.96 -8.36 10.73
N ARG A 118 -20.08 -7.87 11.25
CA ARG A 118 -20.09 -6.85 12.30
C ARG A 118 -20.45 -7.52 13.64
N ARG A 119 -19.62 -7.29 14.66
CA ARG A 119 -19.84 -7.78 16.02
C ARG A 119 -20.13 -6.59 16.92
N PRO A 120 -21.40 -6.38 17.33
CA PRO A 120 -21.78 -5.23 18.13
C PRO A 120 -21.38 -5.33 19.60
N GLY A 121 -20.84 -6.48 20.04
CA GLY A 121 -20.44 -6.73 21.43
C GLY A 121 -20.93 -8.08 21.94
N VAL A 122 -20.61 -8.41 23.18
CA VAL A 122 -20.83 -9.73 23.79
C VAL A 122 -22.31 -10.15 23.88
N PHE A 123 -23.21 -9.17 23.99
CA PHE A 123 -24.65 -9.40 24.19
C PHE A 123 -25.48 -9.34 22.90
N ASN A 124 -24.88 -8.89 21.81
CA ASN A 124 -25.54 -8.71 20.52
C ASN A 124 -24.99 -9.73 19.52
N GLY A 125 -25.88 -10.40 18.79
CA GLY A 125 -25.48 -11.42 17.82
C GLY A 125 -24.62 -10.87 16.68
N THR A 126 -23.78 -11.74 16.10
CA THR A 126 -23.00 -11.43 14.89
C THR A 126 -23.92 -11.12 13.72
N GLN A 127 -23.65 -10.02 13.01
CA GLN A 127 -24.40 -9.63 11.83
C GLN A 127 -23.55 -9.82 10.59
N GLN A 128 -23.95 -10.75 9.72
CA GLN A 128 -23.35 -10.89 8.40
C GLN A 128 -23.93 -9.83 7.47
N GLN A 129 -23.07 -9.09 6.77
CA GLN A 129 -23.47 -7.98 5.89
C GLN A 129 -23.25 -8.36 4.43
N VAL A 130 -23.97 -7.66 3.53
CA VAL A 130 -23.71 -7.76 2.08
C VAL A 130 -22.35 -7.12 1.82
N PRO A 131 -21.36 -7.88 1.31
CA PRO A 131 -20.05 -7.33 1.03
C PRO A 131 -20.07 -6.22 -0.01
N ARG A 132 -19.18 -5.22 0.13
CA ARG A 132 -18.95 -4.26 -0.95
C ARG A 132 -18.17 -4.90 -2.08
N ASP A 133 -18.47 -4.45 -3.31
CA ASP A 133 -17.73 -4.89 -4.49
C ASP A 133 -16.33 -4.27 -4.51
N ASN A 134 -15.35 -5.05 -4.98
CA ASN A 134 -14.01 -4.55 -5.30
C ASN A 134 -13.94 -4.18 -6.78
N ALA A 135 -14.37 -2.95 -7.07
CA ALA A 135 -14.38 -2.37 -8.41
C ALA A 135 -13.29 -1.29 -8.61
N CYS A 136 -12.66 -0.81 -7.54
CA CYS A 136 -11.78 0.38 -7.56
C CYS A 136 -10.41 0.15 -6.92
N HIS A 137 -10.09 -1.05 -6.42
CA HIS A 137 -8.74 -1.40 -5.95
C HIS A 137 -7.96 -2.06 -7.07
N LEU A 138 -6.93 -1.35 -7.54
CA LEU A 138 -6.26 -1.66 -8.79
C LEU A 138 -4.80 -2.05 -8.55
N LEU A 139 -4.29 -2.90 -9.43
CA LEU A 139 -2.88 -3.25 -9.56
C LEU A 139 -2.40 -2.89 -10.98
N GLY A 140 -1.13 -2.60 -11.12
CA GLY A 140 -0.58 -2.31 -12.43
C GLY A 140 0.89 -1.90 -12.44
N ARG A 141 1.27 -1.21 -13.52
CA ARG A 141 2.65 -0.82 -13.78
C ARG A 141 2.76 0.70 -13.80
N VAL A 142 3.90 1.18 -13.32
CA VAL A 142 4.29 2.59 -13.43
C VAL A 142 5.44 2.67 -14.42
N THR A 143 5.30 3.53 -15.42
CA THR A 143 6.31 3.69 -16.46
C THR A 143 6.64 5.14 -16.71
N ASN A 144 7.93 5.38 -16.96
CA ASN A 144 8.47 6.60 -17.53
C ASN A 144 9.50 6.18 -18.60
N SER A 145 9.95 7.10 -19.46
CA SER A 145 10.87 6.86 -20.58
C SER A 145 12.08 5.96 -20.28
N SER A 146 12.55 5.93 -19.03
CA SER A 146 13.70 5.08 -18.61
C SER A 146 13.44 4.21 -17.38
N VAL A 147 12.22 4.23 -16.81
CA VAL A 147 11.95 3.64 -15.51
C VAL A 147 10.67 2.80 -15.55
N HIS A 148 10.75 1.60 -15.00
CA HIS A 148 9.61 0.70 -14.84
C HIS A 148 9.44 0.31 -13.38
N GLY A 149 8.20 0.24 -12.95
CA GLY A 149 7.79 -0.05 -11.58
C GLY A 149 6.42 -0.70 -11.51
N THR A 150 5.96 -0.95 -10.29
CA THR A 150 4.65 -1.53 -9.98
C THR A 150 3.82 -0.56 -9.15
N ALA A 151 2.50 -0.68 -9.23
CA ALA A 151 1.58 0.13 -8.45
C ALA A 151 0.42 -0.70 -7.91
N ALA A 152 -0.02 -0.36 -6.71
CA ALA A 152 -1.21 -0.86 -6.06
C ALA A 152 -1.99 0.33 -5.47
N VAL A 153 -3.04 0.76 -6.18
CA VAL A 153 -3.74 2.03 -5.92
C VAL A 153 -5.24 1.80 -5.87
N SER A 154 -5.87 2.39 -4.86
CA SER A 154 -7.32 2.57 -4.78
C SER A 154 -7.70 3.85 -5.54
N THR A 155 -8.75 3.75 -6.34
CA THR A 155 -9.32 4.86 -7.13
C THR A 155 -10.74 5.20 -6.67
N CYS A 156 -11.17 4.73 -5.49
CA CYS A 156 -12.55 4.92 -5.03
C CYS A 156 -12.85 6.37 -4.62
N LYS A 157 -11.85 7.10 -4.11
CA LYS A 157 -11.95 8.49 -3.62
C LYS A 157 -10.64 9.23 -3.90
N GLY A 158 -10.27 9.32 -5.17
CA GLY A 158 -8.92 9.74 -5.57
C GLY A 158 -7.90 8.61 -5.53
N LEU A 159 -6.65 8.91 -5.88
CA LEU A 159 -5.55 7.93 -5.94
C LEU A 159 -4.93 7.76 -4.55
N LYS A 160 -5.24 6.65 -3.89
CA LYS A 160 -4.62 6.28 -2.61
C LYS A 160 -3.93 4.93 -2.72
N GLY A 161 -2.63 4.87 -2.51
CA GLY A 161 -1.91 3.61 -2.62
C GLY A 161 -0.40 3.71 -2.54
N PHE A 162 0.22 2.67 -3.09
CA PHE A 162 1.65 2.44 -3.08
C PHE A 162 2.14 2.22 -4.51
N PHE A 163 3.36 2.68 -4.80
CA PHE A 163 4.07 2.28 -6.01
C PHE A 163 5.57 2.16 -5.74
N SER A 164 6.19 1.22 -6.45
CA SER A 164 7.62 0.95 -6.36
C SER A 164 8.30 1.37 -7.66
N LEU A 165 9.43 2.06 -7.52
CA LEU A 165 10.34 2.41 -8.59
C LEU A 165 11.75 1.90 -8.22
N PRO A 166 12.70 1.80 -9.16
CA PRO A 166 14.06 1.35 -8.87
C PRO A 166 14.81 2.19 -7.82
N ASN A 167 14.43 3.46 -7.64
CA ASN A 167 15.01 4.37 -6.64
C ASN A 167 14.32 4.30 -5.25
N GLY A 168 13.28 3.47 -5.10
CA GLY A 168 12.63 3.22 -3.84
C GLY A 168 11.12 3.07 -3.94
N ASN A 169 10.51 3.03 -2.77
CA ASN A 169 9.09 2.82 -2.58
C ASN A 169 8.41 4.13 -2.20
N PHE A 170 7.25 4.40 -2.78
CA PHE A 170 6.53 5.66 -2.65
C PHE A 170 5.07 5.41 -2.32
N PHE A 171 4.49 6.33 -1.56
CA PHE A 171 3.05 6.38 -1.30
C PHE A 171 2.45 7.57 -2.04
N ILE A 172 1.20 7.41 -2.45
CA ILE A 172 0.36 8.48 -2.97
C ILE A 172 -0.94 8.50 -2.19
N GLU A 173 -1.37 9.67 -1.74
CA GLU A 173 -2.71 9.82 -1.18
C GLU A 173 -3.29 11.22 -1.43
N PRO A 174 -4.63 11.37 -1.42
CA PRO A 174 -5.27 12.67 -1.52
C PRO A 174 -4.90 13.57 -0.34
N VAL A 175 -4.79 14.87 -0.60
CA VAL A 175 -4.73 15.89 0.45
C VAL A 175 -6.09 15.98 1.13
N GLN A 176 -6.12 15.79 2.44
CA GLN A 176 -7.34 15.82 3.24
C GLN A 176 -7.85 17.24 3.45
N GLY A 177 -9.17 17.39 3.46
CA GLY A 177 -9.86 18.68 3.61
C GLY A 177 -9.83 19.58 2.36
N TYR A 178 -9.25 19.12 1.25
CA TYR A 178 -9.37 19.76 -0.05
C TYR A 178 -10.45 19.05 -0.85
N GLU A 179 -11.70 19.52 -0.75
CA GLU A 179 -12.79 19.02 -1.60
C GLU A 179 -12.78 19.81 -2.92
N ALA A 180 -12.70 19.09 -4.04
CA ALA A 180 -12.81 19.67 -5.37
C ALA A 180 -14.27 20.12 -5.57
N ASN A 181 -14.53 21.42 -5.43
CA ASN A 181 -15.84 22.04 -5.56
C ASN A 181 -16.12 22.38 -7.04
N GLY A 182 -16.17 21.35 -7.88
CA GLY A 182 -16.57 21.48 -9.30
C GLY A 182 -15.97 20.42 -10.21
N GLU A 183 -16.60 20.20 -11.36
CA GLU A 183 -16.20 19.16 -12.35
C GLU A 183 -14.82 19.39 -12.99
N ASN A 184 -14.29 20.62 -12.91
CA ASN A 184 -12.99 21.02 -13.46
C ASN A 184 -11.92 21.29 -12.39
N GLU A 185 -12.20 21.02 -11.11
CA GLU A 185 -11.25 21.26 -10.03
C GLU A 185 -10.44 19.99 -9.76
N PHE A 186 -9.11 20.12 -9.73
CA PHE A 186 -8.21 18.99 -9.53
C PHE A 186 -8.02 18.69 -8.04
N GLN A 187 -8.07 17.41 -7.69
CA GLN A 187 -7.77 16.98 -6.33
C GLN A 187 -6.25 16.90 -6.13
N HIS A 188 -5.72 17.67 -5.19
CA HIS A 188 -4.32 17.60 -4.80
C HIS A 188 -4.00 16.24 -4.16
N HIS A 189 -2.86 15.70 -4.53
CA HIS A 189 -2.31 14.49 -3.95
C HIS A 189 -0.92 14.78 -3.39
N VAL A 190 -0.51 14.03 -2.38
CA VAL A 190 0.85 14.05 -1.89
C VAL A 190 1.52 12.73 -2.25
N VAL A 191 2.74 12.82 -2.78
CA VAL A 191 3.62 11.69 -2.99
C VAL A 191 4.81 11.83 -2.05
N TYR A 192 5.09 10.78 -1.29
CA TYR A 192 6.22 10.77 -0.35
C TYR A 192 6.90 9.40 -0.34
N LYS A 193 8.21 9.43 -0.08
CA LYS A 193 9.02 8.22 -0.05
C LYS A 193 8.81 7.46 1.26
N SER A 194 8.75 6.12 1.18
CA SER A 194 8.67 5.25 2.34
C SER A 194 9.96 5.33 3.16
N SER A 195 9.82 5.69 4.44
CA SER A 195 10.91 5.77 5.42
C SER A 195 11.53 4.40 5.79
N ALA A 196 10.90 3.29 5.38
CA ALA A 196 11.47 1.95 5.57
C ALA A 196 12.79 1.75 4.79
N GLY A 197 12.97 2.44 3.66
CA GLY A 197 14.22 2.39 2.88
C GLY A 197 15.38 3.16 3.52
N THR A 198 15.08 4.21 4.29
CA THR A 198 16.11 5.03 4.97
C THR A 198 16.73 4.36 6.19
N MET A 199 16.14 3.29 6.73
CA MET A 199 16.78 2.49 7.78
C MET A 199 17.96 1.65 7.26
N ARG A 200 18.02 1.33 5.95
CA ARG A 200 19.13 0.54 5.39
C ARG A 200 20.42 1.34 5.18
N HIS A 201 20.35 2.67 5.12
CA HIS A 201 21.50 3.53 4.78
C HIS A 201 22.17 4.23 5.97
N ARG A 202 21.72 4.02 7.21
CA ARG A 202 22.41 4.54 8.41
C ARG A 202 23.45 3.57 9.01
N HIS A 203 23.64 2.37 8.42
CA HIS A 203 24.65 1.39 8.84
C HIS A 203 25.72 1.07 7.78
N GLN A 204 26.20 2.09 7.08
CA GLN A 204 27.54 2.05 6.48
C GLN A 204 28.33 3.27 6.96
N ARG A 205 28.73 3.27 8.23
CA ARG A 205 29.92 3.98 8.69
C ARG A 205 30.42 3.39 10.01
N SER A 206 31.73 3.11 10.01
CA SER A 206 32.61 2.69 11.10
C SER A 206 32.29 1.37 11.81
N THR A 207 33.06 0.35 11.43
CA THR A 207 33.57 -0.70 12.32
C THR A 207 34.25 -0.06 13.52
N GLU A 208 33.51 0.28 14.58
CA GLU A 208 33.96 0.51 15.97
C GLU A 208 32.83 1.18 16.76
N SER A 209 31.84 0.38 17.17
CA SER A 209 31.13 0.54 18.45
C SER A 209 30.02 -0.51 18.52
N ALA A 210 30.21 -1.48 19.41
CA ALA A 210 29.22 -2.48 19.74
C ALA A 210 28.05 -1.80 20.48
N GLY A 211 27.08 -1.29 19.72
CA GLY A 211 25.80 -0.77 20.20
C GLY A 211 24.66 -1.48 19.47
N ARG A 212 24.02 -2.41 20.18
CA ARG A 212 22.95 -3.30 19.71
C ARG A 212 21.72 -2.47 19.29
N GLN A 213 21.64 -2.05 18.03
CA GLN A 213 20.44 -1.39 17.49
C GLN A 213 19.43 -2.46 17.05
N SER A 214 18.54 -2.81 17.97
CA SER A 214 17.34 -3.62 17.74
C SER A 214 16.36 -2.83 16.85
N VAL A 215 15.93 -3.44 15.75
CA VAL A 215 14.71 -3.05 15.03
C VAL A 215 13.57 -3.14 16.05
N CYS A 216 12.81 -2.05 16.23
CA CYS A 216 12.00 -1.86 17.44
C CYS A 216 11.16 -3.10 17.81
N GLY A 217 11.27 -3.53 19.07
CA GLY A 217 10.40 -4.56 19.64
C GLY A 217 10.75 -6.01 19.34
N LEU A 218 11.66 -6.29 18.39
CA LEU A 218 12.19 -7.65 18.20
C LEU A 218 13.25 -7.92 19.28
N LYS A 219 12.88 -8.76 20.26
CA LYS A 219 13.81 -9.36 21.22
C LYS A 219 14.62 -10.50 20.60
N ASP A 220 14.22 -10.96 19.41
CA ASP A 220 14.89 -12.03 18.68
C ASP A 220 16.36 -11.67 18.50
N THR A 221 17.18 -12.45 19.17
CA THR A 221 18.63 -12.32 19.06
C THR A 221 19.07 -12.84 17.70
N LEU A 222 20.18 -12.30 17.17
CA LEU A 222 20.81 -12.87 15.98
C LEU A 222 21.06 -14.38 16.15
N GLU A 223 21.36 -14.82 17.38
CA GLU A 223 21.52 -16.24 17.73
C GLU A 223 20.24 -17.06 17.54
N GLU A 224 19.07 -16.54 17.91
CA GLU A 224 17.78 -17.22 17.67
C GLU A 224 17.46 -17.33 16.18
N SER A 225 17.70 -16.27 15.40
CA SER A 225 17.53 -16.33 13.95
C SER A 225 18.47 -17.34 13.28
N LEU A 226 19.72 -17.42 13.74
CA LEU A 226 20.70 -18.40 13.26
C LEU A 226 20.37 -19.83 13.72
N ARG A 227 19.72 -19.98 14.89
CA ARG A 227 19.25 -21.29 15.36
C ARG A 227 18.11 -21.81 14.48
N VAL A 228 17.12 -20.97 14.17
CA VAL A 228 16.02 -21.33 13.27
C VAL A 228 16.54 -21.68 11.87
N GLU A 229 17.51 -20.94 11.35
CA GLU A 229 18.11 -21.27 10.04
C GLU A 229 18.90 -22.59 10.10
N ARG A 230 19.62 -22.87 11.19
CA ARG A 230 20.33 -24.14 11.39
C ARG A 230 19.37 -25.33 11.52
N GLU A 231 18.31 -25.19 12.30
CA GLU A 231 17.27 -26.23 12.44
C GLU A 231 16.62 -26.54 11.09
N ARG A 232 16.39 -25.51 10.27
CA ARG A 232 15.93 -25.66 8.88
C ARG A 232 16.96 -26.41 8.02
N GLU A 233 18.23 -26.02 8.07
CA GLU A 233 19.30 -26.70 7.32
C GLU A 233 19.46 -28.17 7.73
N GLU A 234 19.28 -28.49 9.01
CA GLU A 234 19.33 -29.84 9.57
C GLU A 234 18.14 -30.68 9.12
N TRP A 235 16.91 -30.14 9.21
CA TRP A 235 15.71 -30.76 8.66
C TRP A 235 15.82 -31.04 7.15
N GLU A 236 16.42 -30.11 6.38
CA GLU A 236 16.68 -30.30 4.95
C GLU A 236 17.69 -31.44 4.69
N LYS A 237 18.71 -31.60 5.55
CA LYS A 237 19.70 -32.70 5.45
C LYS A 237 19.06 -34.05 5.79
N GLU A 238 18.20 -34.10 6.80
CA GLU A 238 17.50 -35.31 7.21
C GLU A 238 16.52 -35.82 6.13
N GLN A 239 15.82 -34.90 5.46
CA GLN A 239 14.95 -35.24 4.32
C GLN A 239 15.72 -35.79 3.11
N MET A 240 17.02 -35.50 2.99
CA MET A 240 17.80 -35.83 1.78
C MET A 240 18.47 -37.21 1.78
N GLY A 241 18.46 -37.96 2.89
CA GLY A 241 18.89 -39.37 2.96
C GLY A 241 20.35 -39.68 2.53
N PRO A 242 21.05 -40.62 3.17
CA PRO A 242 22.42 -40.97 2.77
C PRO A 242 22.38 -41.89 1.52
N GLY A 243 22.50 -41.31 0.32
CA GLY A 243 22.85 -42.07 -0.90
C GLY A 243 21.97 -41.92 -2.14
N GLY A 244 21.00 -41.00 -2.17
CA GLY A 244 20.25 -40.69 -3.40
C GLY A 244 21.10 -39.91 -4.41
N PRO A 245 21.00 -40.16 -5.74
CA PRO A 245 21.71 -39.37 -6.74
C PRO A 245 21.40 -37.88 -6.53
N ARG A 246 22.43 -37.02 -6.69
CA ARG A 246 22.30 -35.55 -6.70
C ARG A 246 21.43 -35.11 -7.88
N ARG A 247 20.14 -35.40 -7.82
CA ARG A 247 19.15 -34.65 -8.57
C ARG A 247 19.16 -33.30 -7.89
N ILE A 248 19.74 -32.29 -8.55
CA ILE A 248 19.45 -30.90 -8.24
C ILE A 248 17.94 -30.79 -8.45
N VAL A 249 17.16 -31.10 -7.40
CA VAL A 249 15.77 -30.72 -7.34
C VAL A 249 15.85 -29.21 -7.37
N GLN A 250 15.43 -28.63 -8.48
CA GLN A 250 15.33 -27.20 -8.65
C GLN A 250 14.43 -26.70 -7.53
N ARG A 251 15.02 -26.26 -6.41
CA ARG A 251 14.31 -25.90 -5.17
C ARG A 251 13.46 -24.64 -5.35
N SER A 252 13.79 -23.83 -6.35
CA SER A 252 13.02 -22.69 -6.81
C SER A 252 12.12 -23.12 -7.98
N VAL A 253 11.10 -23.92 -7.70
CA VAL A 253 9.92 -23.86 -8.58
C VAL A 253 9.22 -22.59 -8.18
N SER A 254 9.26 -21.57 -9.04
CA SER A 254 8.53 -20.31 -8.87
C SER A 254 7.03 -20.59 -8.98
N ARG A 255 6.47 -21.22 -7.95
CA ARG A 255 5.05 -21.56 -7.86
C ARG A 255 4.33 -20.38 -7.26
N GLU A 256 3.29 -19.95 -7.95
CA GLU A 256 2.30 -19.03 -7.39
C GLU A 256 1.74 -19.63 -6.10
N ARG A 257 1.68 -18.81 -5.06
CA ARG A 257 1.11 -19.18 -3.75
C ARG A 257 -0.05 -18.27 -3.45
N TRP A 258 -1.03 -18.82 -2.75
CA TRP A 258 -2.21 -18.12 -2.28
C TRP A 258 -2.19 -18.14 -0.76
N VAL A 259 -2.53 -17.02 -0.14
CA VAL A 259 -2.60 -16.87 1.32
C VAL A 259 -3.98 -16.33 1.65
N GLU A 260 -4.80 -17.17 2.28
CA GLU A 260 -6.14 -16.83 2.75
C GLU A 260 -6.02 -16.03 4.05
N THR A 261 -6.45 -14.78 4.01
CA THR A 261 -6.26 -13.84 5.11
C THR A 261 -7.58 -13.42 5.74
N MET A 262 -7.69 -13.55 7.05
CA MET A 262 -8.72 -12.90 7.86
C MET A 262 -8.19 -11.58 8.42
N VAL A 263 -8.94 -10.50 8.27
CA VAL A 263 -8.64 -9.21 8.89
C VAL A 263 -9.67 -8.89 9.97
N VAL A 264 -9.20 -8.41 11.12
CA VAL A 264 -10.03 -7.96 12.24
C VAL A 264 -9.72 -6.49 12.49
N ALA A 265 -10.76 -5.65 12.47
CA ALA A 265 -10.67 -4.23 12.79
C ALA A 265 -11.31 -3.97 14.16
N ASP A 266 -10.57 -3.29 15.04
CA ASP A 266 -11.08 -2.92 16.36
C ASP A 266 -12.00 -1.69 16.32
N SER A 267 -12.66 -1.42 17.45
CA SER A 267 -13.60 -0.32 17.59
C SER A 267 -12.95 1.04 17.34
N LYS A 268 -11.70 1.23 17.77
CA LYS A 268 -10.94 2.47 17.56
C LYS A 268 -10.66 2.74 16.08
N LEU A 269 -10.36 1.71 15.29
CA LEU A 269 -10.20 1.87 13.85
C LEU A 269 -11.53 2.24 13.17
N ILE A 270 -12.62 1.62 13.60
CA ILE A 270 -13.97 1.90 13.09
C ILE A 270 -14.40 3.33 13.43
N GLU A 271 -14.15 3.78 14.66
CA GLU A 271 -14.45 5.14 15.12
C GLU A 271 -13.69 6.17 14.28
N TYR A 272 -12.39 5.93 14.03
CA TYR A 272 -11.55 6.86 13.30
C TYR A 272 -11.91 6.97 11.81
N HIS A 273 -12.13 5.85 11.12
CA HIS A 273 -12.45 5.87 9.68
C HIS A 273 -13.95 6.01 9.39
N GLY A 274 -14.79 5.85 10.40
CA GLY A 274 -16.23 5.76 10.25
C GLY A 274 -16.68 4.38 9.76
N SER A 275 -17.84 3.94 10.26
CA SER A 275 -18.36 2.59 10.00
C SER A 275 -18.62 2.31 8.51
N ASP A 276 -18.85 3.35 7.71
CA ASP A 276 -19.11 3.22 6.28
C ASP A 276 -17.83 3.24 5.42
N ASN A 277 -16.67 3.64 5.94
CA ASN A 277 -15.44 3.70 5.14
C ASN A 277 -14.38 2.69 5.58
N VAL A 278 -14.48 2.15 6.79
CA VAL A 278 -13.47 1.21 7.34
C VAL A 278 -13.25 -0.01 6.44
N GLU A 279 -14.30 -0.58 5.84
CA GLU A 279 -14.17 -1.72 4.90
C GLU A 279 -13.31 -1.34 3.68
N SER A 280 -13.64 -0.22 3.02
CA SER A 280 -12.91 0.27 1.85
C SER A 280 -11.47 0.69 2.20
N TYR A 281 -11.24 1.17 3.41
CA TYR A 281 -9.91 1.45 3.94
C TYR A 281 -9.08 0.17 4.09
N ILE A 282 -9.63 -0.88 4.69
CA ILE A 282 -8.98 -2.19 4.80
C ILE A 282 -8.67 -2.77 3.42
N PHE A 283 -9.60 -2.68 2.45
CA PHE A 283 -9.33 -3.12 1.08
C PHE A 283 -8.16 -2.34 0.45
N THR A 284 -8.03 -1.05 0.75
CA THR A 284 -6.91 -0.24 0.26
C THR A 284 -5.58 -0.72 0.84
N ILE A 285 -5.53 -1.01 2.15
CA ILE A 285 -4.34 -1.59 2.78
C ILE A 285 -4.00 -2.95 2.18
N MET A 286 -4.98 -3.85 2.10
CA MET A 286 -4.76 -5.20 1.58
C MET A 286 -4.35 -5.19 0.10
N ASN A 287 -4.84 -4.23 -0.68
CA ASN A 287 -4.40 -4.03 -2.06
C ASN A 287 -2.93 -3.59 -2.13
N MET A 288 -2.51 -2.63 -1.29
CA MET A 288 -1.11 -2.22 -1.20
C MET A 288 -0.20 -3.38 -0.77
N VAL A 289 -0.63 -4.14 0.24
CA VAL A 289 0.07 -5.34 0.71
C VAL A 289 0.22 -6.35 -0.43
N THR A 290 -0.86 -6.62 -1.18
CA THR A 290 -0.80 -7.49 -2.37
C THR A 290 0.23 -6.98 -3.39
N GLY A 291 0.26 -5.68 -3.65
CA GLY A 291 1.26 -5.06 -4.54
C GLY A 291 2.70 -5.26 -4.10
N ILE A 292 2.96 -5.23 -2.80
CA ILE A 292 4.30 -5.44 -2.22
C ILE A 292 4.73 -6.90 -2.33
N PHE A 293 3.84 -7.85 -2.02
CA PHE A 293 4.15 -9.28 -2.07
C PHE A 293 4.17 -9.87 -3.49
N HIS A 294 3.75 -9.09 -4.48
CA HIS A 294 3.86 -9.43 -5.90
C HIS A 294 5.15 -8.91 -6.54
N ASP A 295 6.05 -8.27 -5.78
CA ASP A 295 7.35 -7.78 -6.27
C ASP A 295 8.29 -8.94 -6.61
N ALA A 296 9.00 -8.82 -7.74
CA ALA A 296 9.94 -9.83 -8.24
C ALA A 296 11.06 -10.19 -7.26
N SER A 297 11.38 -9.31 -6.30
CA SER A 297 12.36 -9.53 -5.24
C SER A 297 11.97 -10.63 -4.23
N VAL A 298 10.70 -11.02 -4.16
CA VAL A 298 10.20 -12.13 -3.32
C VAL A 298 10.55 -13.50 -3.95
N GLY A 299 10.88 -13.54 -5.25
CA GLY A 299 11.24 -14.76 -5.98
C GLY A 299 10.06 -15.65 -6.39
N ASN A 300 8.93 -15.59 -5.67
CA ASN A 300 7.66 -16.25 -6.01
C ASN A 300 6.51 -15.24 -5.97
N ALA A 301 5.57 -15.31 -6.92
CA ALA A 301 4.34 -14.51 -6.85
C ALA A 301 3.44 -15.03 -5.72
N ILE A 302 3.16 -14.17 -4.74
CA ILE A 302 2.26 -14.48 -3.62
C ILE A 302 1.00 -13.64 -3.77
N HIS A 303 -0.15 -14.32 -3.83
CA HIS A 303 -1.47 -13.73 -3.86
C HIS A 303 -2.05 -13.71 -2.45
N ILE A 304 -2.26 -12.51 -1.90
CA ILE A 304 -2.89 -12.32 -0.60
C ILE A 304 -4.38 -12.08 -0.85
N ILE A 305 -5.23 -13.00 -0.42
CA ILE A 305 -6.68 -12.92 -0.61
C ILE A 305 -7.35 -12.64 0.74
N LEU A 306 -8.25 -11.67 0.77
CA LEU A 306 -9.13 -11.44 1.90
C LEU A 306 -10.33 -12.39 1.83
N VAL A 307 -10.43 -13.31 2.78
CA VAL A 307 -11.53 -14.29 2.90
C VAL A 307 -12.59 -13.85 3.91
N ARG A 308 -12.17 -13.11 4.95
CA ARG A 308 -13.05 -12.71 6.05
C ARG A 308 -12.62 -11.37 6.63
N LEU A 309 -13.57 -10.46 6.85
CA LEU A 309 -13.39 -9.21 7.58
C LEU A 309 -14.34 -9.18 8.78
N ILE A 310 -13.77 -9.02 9.98
CA ILE A 310 -14.53 -8.88 11.22
C ILE A 310 -14.36 -7.45 11.74
N LEU A 311 -15.46 -6.72 11.85
CA LEU A 311 -15.52 -5.38 12.42
C LEU A 311 -16.06 -5.46 13.85
N LEU A 312 -15.21 -5.21 14.83
CA LEU A 312 -15.55 -5.22 16.26
C LEU A 312 -16.01 -3.83 16.68
N GLN A 313 -17.31 -3.64 16.93
CA GLN A 313 -17.84 -2.34 17.37
C GLN A 313 -17.60 -2.11 18.86
N GLU A 314 -17.59 -3.19 19.64
CA GLU A 314 -17.30 -3.21 21.08
C GLU A 314 -16.29 -4.32 21.40
N ASP A 315 -15.97 -4.46 22.68
CA ASP A 315 -15.10 -5.53 23.17
C ASP A 315 -15.70 -6.91 22.87
N GLU A 316 -14.87 -7.79 22.34
CA GLU A 316 -15.24 -9.14 21.95
C GLU A 316 -14.86 -10.14 23.05
N LYS A 317 -15.75 -11.10 23.32
CA LYS A 317 -15.50 -12.12 24.34
C LYS A 317 -14.27 -12.96 23.97
N GLY A 318 -13.29 -12.99 24.86
CA GLY A 318 -12.06 -13.78 24.68
C GLY A 318 -10.96 -13.08 23.89
N LEU A 319 -11.18 -11.83 23.44
CA LEU A 319 -10.17 -10.99 22.83
C LEU A 319 -9.93 -9.75 23.69
N LYS A 320 -8.69 -9.57 24.15
CA LYS A 320 -8.26 -8.39 24.92
C LYS A 320 -7.24 -7.62 24.11
N ILE A 321 -7.58 -6.40 23.73
CA ILE A 321 -6.69 -5.46 23.03
C ILE A 321 -6.24 -4.41 24.04
N VAL A 322 -4.97 -4.47 24.42
CA VAL A 322 -4.33 -3.60 25.43
C VAL A 322 -3.06 -2.98 24.86
N HIS A 323 -2.51 -1.97 25.54
CA HIS A 323 -1.25 -1.30 25.13
C HIS A 323 -0.04 -2.25 25.06
N HIS A 324 -0.02 -3.34 25.83
CA HIS A 324 1.06 -4.32 25.77
C HIS A 324 0.91 -5.23 24.53
N ALA A 325 1.74 -4.99 23.52
CA ALA A 325 1.72 -5.75 22.26
C ALA A 325 1.74 -7.27 22.45
N ASP A 326 2.62 -7.80 23.31
CA ASP A 326 2.75 -9.24 23.57
C ASP A 326 1.46 -9.86 24.14
N SER A 327 0.80 -9.15 25.07
CA SER A 327 -0.46 -9.58 25.68
C SER A 327 -1.60 -9.58 24.66
N THR A 328 -1.69 -8.51 23.85
CA THR A 328 -2.68 -8.40 22.77
C THR A 328 -2.48 -9.50 21.73
N LEU A 329 -1.24 -9.73 21.30
CA LEU A 329 -0.90 -10.77 20.32
C LEU A 329 -1.26 -12.16 20.85
N THR A 330 -0.94 -12.46 22.11
CA THR A 330 -1.27 -13.76 22.74
C THR A 330 -2.78 -13.97 22.83
N SER A 331 -3.52 -12.92 23.24
CA SER A 331 -4.98 -12.97 23.29
C SER A 331 -5.58 -13.17 21.89
N PHE A 332 -5.07 -12.45 20.90
CA PHE A 332 -5.54 -12.55 19.52
C PHE A 332 -5.25 -13.91 18.90
N CYS A 333 -4.05 -14.46 19.11
CA CYS A 333 -3.66 -15.79 18.65
C CYS A 333 -4.53 -16.91 19.25
N THR A 334 -4.96 -16.76 20.50
CA THR A 334 -5.88 -17.72 21.15
C THR A 334 -7.29 -17.57 20.59
N TRP A 335 -7.78 -16.35 20.48
CA TRP A 335 -9.12 -16.06 19.98
C TRP A 335 -9.29 -16.47 18.50
N GLN A 336 -8.33 -16.14 17.64
CA GLN A 336 -8.40 -16.42 16.20
C GLN A 336 -8.50 -17.93 15.92
N LYS A 337 -7.79 -18.76 16.70
CA LYS A 337 -7.85 -20.23 16.58
C LYS A 337 -9.24 -20.78 16.89
N ASN A 338 -9.94 -20.17 17.85
CA ASN A 338 -11.28 -20.60 18.24
C ASN A 338 -12.35 -20.19 17.22
N VAL A 339 -12.11 -19.13 16.44
CA VAL A 339 -13.05 -18.66 15.40
C VAL A 339 -12.71 -19.17 14.00
N ASN A 340 -11.54 -19.78 13.81
CA ASN A 340 -11.13 -20.39 12.55
C ASN A 340 -11.80 -21.77 12.39
N PRO A 341 -12.64 -21.97 11.35
CA PRO A 341 -13.17 -23.29 11.03
C PRO A 341 -12.05 -24.31 10.82
N GLN A 342 -12.25 -25.56 11.25
CA GLN A 342 -11.22 -26.61 11.11
C GLN A 342 -11.08 -27.17 9.69
N SER A 343 -12.05 -26.88 8.81
CA SER A 343 -12.03 -27.38 7.45
C SER A 343 -11.50 -26.30 6.52
N ASP A 344 -10.41 -26.60 5.80
CA ASP A 344 -9.82 -25.76 4.76
C ASP A 344 -10.80 -25.46 3.61
N THR A 345 -11.87 -26.25 3.47
CA THR A 345 -12.90 -26.03 2.45
C THR A 345 -13.95 -25.00 2.88
N HIS A 346 -13.92 -24.58 4.16
CA HIS A 346 -14.89 -23.63 4.67
C HIS A 346 -14.55 -22.21 4.16
N PRO A 347 -15.51 -21.44 3.63
CA PRO A 347 -15.24 -20.12 3.04
C PRO A 347 -14.59 -19.09 3.98
N ALA A 348 -14.83 -19.25 5.28
CA ALA A 348 -14.29 -18.42 6.34
C ALA A 348 -13.01 -18.99 7.01
N HIS A 349 -12.46 -20.09 6.49
CA HIS A 349 -11.14 -20.59 6.88
C HIS A 349 -10.07 -19.60 6.43
N HIS A 350 -9.01 -19.45 7.23
CA HIS A 350 -7.88 -18.57 6.91
C HIS A 350 -6.55 -19.20 7.30
N ASP A 351 -5.53 -18.95 6.48
CA ASP A 351 -4.14 -19.31 6.76
C ASP A 351 -3.51 -18.32 7.76
N VAL A 352 -3.85 -17.04 7.61
CA VAL A 352 -3.27 -15.93 8.38
C VAL A 352 -4.37 -15.02 8.91
N ALA A 353 -4.20 -14.55 10.15
CA ALA A 353 -5.08 -13.59 10.79
C ALA A 353 -4.31 -12.30 11.10
N VAL A 354 -4.91 -11.15 10.78
CA VAL A 354 -4.31 -9.83 11.01
C VAL A 354 -5.27 -8.96 11.83
N LEU A 355 -4.78 -8.42 12.95
CA LEU A 355 -5.48 -7.40 13.73
C LEU A 355 -4.99 -6.01 13.30
N VAL A 356 -5.92 -5.14 12.90
CA VAL A 356 -5.65 -3.73 12.59
C VAL A 356 -6.30 -2.88 13.66
N THR A 357 -5.49 -2.07 14.35
CA THR A 357 -5.92 -1.24 15.48
C THR A 357 -5.28 0.13 15.44
N ARG A 358 -6.01 1.13 15.95
CA ARG A 358 -5.48 2.48 16.25
C ARG A 358 -5.02 2.62 17.70
N GLN A 359 -5.06 1.53 18.48
CA GLN A 359 -4.46 1.47 19.81
C GLN A 359 -2.94 1.59 19.70
N ASP A 360 -2.34 2.49 20.47
CA ASP A 360 -0.88 2.51 20.59
C ASP A 360 -0.41 1.29 21.39
N LEU A 361 0.33 0.40 20.72
CA LEU A 361 0.89 -0.83 21.27
C LEU A 361 2.35 -0.67 21.75
N SER A 362 2.83 0.56 21.89
CA SER A 362 4.19 0.84 22.32
C SER A 362 4.45 0.40 23.78
N PRO A 363 5.64 -0.16 24.07
CA PRO A 363 6.05 -0.36 25.45
C PRO A 363 6.26 1.02 26.09
N GLN A 364 5.41 1.37 27.06
CA GLN A 364 5.67 2.53 27.91
C GLN A 364 7.02 2.30 28.62
N ALA A 365 8.02 3.12 28.30
CA ALA A 365 9.24 3.15 29.08
C ALA A 365 8.84 3.58 30.51
N PRO A 366 9.27 2.86 31.56
CA PRO A 366 9.01 3.31 32.92
C PRO A 366 9.62 4.70 33.08
N PHE A 367 8.80 5.66 33.50
CA PHE A 367 9.28 6.95 33.97
C PHE A 367 10.28 6.68 35.10
N LEU A 368 11.57 6.85 34.84
CA LEU A 368 12.57 6.94 35.88
C LEU A 368 12.36 8.30 36.56
N SER A 369 11.70 8.27 37.71
CA SER A 369 11.58 9.37 38.67
C SER A 369 12.89 9.67 39.36
#